data_AF-A0AAV5ATK2-F1
#
_entry.id   AF-A0AAV5ATK2-F1
#
_cell.length_a   1.000
_cell.length_b   1.000
_cell.length_c   1.000
_cell.angle_alpha   90.00
_cell.angle_beta   90.00
_cell.angle_gamma   90.00
#
_symmetry.space_group_name_H-M   'P 1'
#
loop_
_entity.id
_entity.type
_entity.pdbx_description
1 polymer ?
#
loop_
_entity_poly.entity_id
_entity_poly.type
_entity_poly.pdbx_seq_one_letter_code
_entity_poly.pdbx_strand_id
1 'polypeptide(L)'
;MDKKQFKALKKQLKNEEKAAFLASLPMEEYLFVQLFTYLGRQLQAKSYKHTLENTFAFLADNKVADPQKVAEWLEQHGGYCDCEVIYNVTEYFDHLEPTWETPDDTPEDNPKHFSLRLEKKQKVSGLQTDFGFAIDTVPKPWKLNQSGETGRYYFHFGKTLSGCMASLEEYFPENAWQNEAYFTQDRPDCTIEGIDWELYELVVVLLKGSVTTKIYCKPKHTNRWYLDITTERQRYKGDLQEIKKLTANIKQV
;
A
#
# COMPACT_ATOMS: atom_id res chain seq x y z
N MET A 1 -38.28 2.53 -2.28
CA MET A 1 -37.29 3.33 -3.03
C MET A 1 -37.26 2.86 -4.46
N ASP A 2 -37.45 3.77 -5.42
CA ASP A 2 -37.45 3.47 -6.85
C ASP A 2 -36.02 3.32 -7.39
N LYS A 3 -35.81 2.41 -8.35
CA LYS A 3 -34.51 2.06 -8.94
C LYS A 3 -33.83 3.28 -9.59
N LYS A 4 -34.63 4.23 -10.10
CA LYS A 4 -34.16 5.52 -10.63
C LYS A 4 -33.65 6.46 -9.54
N GLN A 5 -34.35 6.54 -8.40
CA GLN A 5 -33.93 7.37 -7.27
C GLN A 5 -32.61 6.88 -6.66
N PHE A 6 -32.42 5.56 -6.53
CA PHE A 6 -31.16 4.98 -6.06
C PHE A 6 -29.98 5.27 -7.00
N LYS A 7 -30.22 5.21 -8.33
CA LYS A 7 -29.19 5.53 -9.32
C LYS A 7 -28.80 7.01 -9.30
N ALA A 8 -29.77 7.90 -9.14
CA ALA A 8 -29.53 9.34 -9.02
C ALA A 8 -28.73 9.67 -7.75
N LEU A 9 -29.12 9.10 -6.61
CA LEU A 9 -28.43 9.29 -5.32
C LEU A 9 -26.98 8.79 -5.38
N LYS A 10 -26.75 7.62 -6.01
CA LYS A 10 -25.41 7.08 -6.21
C LYS A 10 -24.53 7.94 -7.14
N LYS A 11 -25.12 8.58 -8.15
CA LYS A 11 -24.40 9.50 -9.03
C LYS A 11 -24.03 10.79 -8.29
N GLN A 12 -24.95 11.31 -7.49
CA GLN A 12 -24.73 12.51 -6.69
C GLN A 12 -23.60 12.30 -5.68
N LEU A 13 -23.63 11.19 -4.92
CA LEU A 13 -22.58 10.84 -3.97
C LEU A 13 -21.19 10.78 -4.62
N LYS A 14 -21.08 10.12 -5.78
CA LYS A 14 -19.81 10.05 -6.53
C LYS A 14 -19.29 11.42 -7.00
N ASN A 15 -20.20 12.32 -7.38
CA ASN A 15 -19.81 13.65 -7.80
C ASN A 15 -19.34 14.49 -6.61
N GLU A 16 -20.00 14.34 -5.45
CA GLU A 16 -19.61 15.00 -4.19
C GLU A 16 -18.24 14.49 -3.71
N GLU A 17 -18.01 13.17 -3.75
CA GLU A 17 -16.70 12.55 -3.46
C GLU A 17 -15.59 13.08 -4.37
N LYS A 18 -15.85 13.17 -5.68
CA LYS A 18 -14.88 13.72 -6.65
C LYS A 18 -14.59 15.20 -6.37
N ALA A 19 -15.61 15.99 -6.08
CA ALA A 19 -15.43 17.41 -5.78
C ALA A 19 -14.63 17.61 -4.49
N ALA A 20 -14.91 16.82 -3.45
CA ALA A 20 -14.16 16.84 -2.19
C ALA A 20 -12.71 16.42 -2.38
N PHE A 21 -12.45 15.41 -3.24
CA PHE A 21 -11.09 15.00 -3.61
C PHE A 21 -10.33 16.14 -4.31
N LEU A 22 -10.90 16.73 -5.35
CA LEU A 22 -10.24 17.83 -6.09
C LEU A 22 -9.97 19.03 -5.19
N ALA A 23 -10.88 19.33 -4.25
CA ALA A 23 -10.70 20.40 -3.28
C ALA A 23 -9.64 20.09 -2.20
N SER A 24 -9.29 18.82 -1.99
CA SER A 24 -8.28 18.43 -1.00
C SER A 24 -6.85 18.50 -1.53
N LEU A 25 -6.67 18.65 -2.85
CA LEU A 25 -5.35 18.61 -3.47
C LEU A 25 -4.45 19.76 -2.93
N PRO A 26 -3.22 19.44 -2.47
CA PRO A 26 -2.28 20.42 -1.92
C PRO A 26 -1.55 21.22 -3.00
N MET A 27 -1.70 20.82 -4.27
CA MET A 27 -1.17 21.48 -5.45
C MET A 27 -2.10 21.21 -6.64
N GLU A 28 -1.89 21.92 -7.74
CA GLU A 28 -2.67 21.75 -8.96
C GLU A 28 -2.64 20.30 -9.47
N GLU A 29 -3.80 19.80 -9.92
CA GLU A 29 -3.98 18.40 -10.34
C GLU A 29 -2.96 17.98 -11.43
N TYR A 30 -2.61 18.88 -12.35
CA TYR A 30 -1.64 18.58 -13.41
C TYR A 30 -0.20 18.35 -12.88
N LEU A 31 0.17 18.94 -11.74
CA LEU A 31 1.49 18.76 -11.14
C LEU A 31 1.65 17.36 -10.56
N PHE A 32 0.57 16.72 -10.11
CA PHE A 32 0.61 15.31 -9.69
C PHE A 32 0.97 14.39 -10.86
N VAL A 33 0.41 14.65 -12.04
CA VAL A 33 0.71 13.87 -13.25
C VAL A 33 2.19 13.99 -13.64
N GLN A 34 2.71 15.22 -13.59
CA GLN A 34 4.13 15.48 -13.86
C GLN A 34 5.03 14.84 -12.79
N LEU A 35 4.62 14.87 -11.51
CA LEU A 35 5.31 14.19 -10.42
C LEU A 35 5.38 12.69 -10.68
N PHE A 36 4.27 12.02 -11.01
CA PHE A 36 4.27 10.58 -11.29
C PHE A 36 5.18 10.21 -12.46
N THR A 37 5.17 11.03 -13.51
CA THR A 37 6.06 10.86 -14.67
C THR A 37 7.53 11.03 -14.28
N TYR A 38 7.84 12.04 -13.48
CA TYR A 38 9.19 12.32 -13.00
C TYR A 38 9.71 11.20 -12.10
N LEU A 39 8.95 10.83 -11.07
CA LEU A 39 9.28 9.74 -10.15
C LEU A 39 9.50 8.45 -10.93
N GLY A 40 8.68 8.21 -11.95
CA GLY A 40 8.83 7.02 -12.74
C GLY A 40 10.19 6.92 -13.43
N ARG A 41 10.61 8.00 -14.09
CA ARG A 41 11.94 8.06 -14.73
C ARG A 41 13.09 7.92 -13.73
N GLN A 42 12.97 8.53 -12.54
CA GLN A 42 14.02 8.47 -11.53
C GLN A 42 14.18 7.07 -10.91
N LEU A 43 13.06 6.36 -10.69
CA LEU A 43 13.07 5.02 -10.10
C LEU A 43 13.54 3.93 -11.07
N GLN A 44 13.46 4.14 -12.39
CA GLN A 44 14.10 3.26 -13.37
C GLN A 44 15.64 3.31 -13.33
N ALA A 45 16.21 4.44 -12.88
CA ALA A 45 17.64 4.70 -12.98
C ALA A 45 18.45 4.40 -11.69
N LYS A 46 17.80 4.16 -10.55
CA LYS A 46 18.47 3.99 -9.24
C LYS A 46 17.77 2.96 -8.36
N SER A 47 18.53 2.35 -7.44
CA SER A 47 18.01 1.52 -6.35
C SER A 47 17.03 2.28 -5.46
N TYR A 48 15.89 1.65 -5.14
CA TYR A 48 14.85 2.17 -4.25
C TYR A 48 15.41 2.64 -2.91
N LYS A 49 15.45 3.96 -2.71
CA LYS A 49 15.60 4.56 -1.39
C LYS A 49 14.18 4.76 -0.87
N HIS A 50 13.80 4.10 0.22
CA HIS A 50 12.47 4.22 0.82
C HIS A 50 12.25 5.61 1.47
N THR A 51 12.34 6.66 0.66
CA THR A 51 12.26 8.08 1.05
C THR A 51 11.46 8.86 -0.01
N LEU A 52 11.12 10.11 0.29
CA LEU A 52 10.49 11.07 -0.64
C LEU A 52 11.51 12.01 -1.31
N GLU A 53 12.78 11.58 -1.44
CA GLU A 53 13.88 12.42 -1.93
C GLU A 53 13.58 12.98 -3.33
N ASN A 54 13.09 12.14 -4.25
CA ASN A 54 12.77 12.57 -5.60
C ASN A 54 11.49 13.41 -5.64
N THR A 55 10.52 13.10 -4.78
CA THR A 55 9.30 13.92 -4.62
C THR A 55 9.66 15.34 -4.20
N PHE A 56 10.48 15.53 -3.16
CA PHE A 56 10.90 16.86 -2.74
C PHE A 56 11.73 17.59 -3.80
N ALA A 57 12.59 16.88 -4.54
CA ALA A 57 13.33 17.45 -5.66
C ALA A 57 12.37 17.99 -6.75
N PHE A 58 11.37 17.20 -7.14
CA PHE A 58 10.36 17.62 -8.12
C PHE A 58 9.58 18.85 -7.66
N LEU A 59 9.15 18.87 -6.39
CA LEU A 59 8.37 19.98 -5.83
C LEU A 59 9.17 21.28 -5.79
N ALA A 60 10.47 21.19 -5.48
CA ALA A 60 11.39 22.32 -5.51
C ALA A 60 11.58 22.85 -6.95
N ASP A 61 11.84 21.96 -7.91
CA ASP A 61 12.04 22.34 -9.31
C ASP A 61 10.80 23.00 -9.93
N ASN A 62 9.61 22.56 -9.52
CA ASN A 62 8.33 23.12 -9.98
C ASN A 62 7.81 24.28 -9.12
N LYS A 63 8.60 24.74 -8.14
CA LYS A 63 8.29 25.89 -7.27
C LYS A 63 6.94 25.75 -6.56
N VAL A 64 6.61 24.54 -6.13
CA VAL A 64 5.40 24.31 -5.34
C VAL A 64 5.50 25.08 -4.02
N ALA A 65 4.47 25.86 -3.71
CA ALA A 65 4.52 26.83 -2.60
C ALA A 65 4.71 26.17 -1.23
N ASP A 66 4.15 24.97 -1.04
CA ASP A 66 4.22 24.23 0.23
C ASP A 66 4.50 22.74 -0.01
N PRO A 67 5.78 22.36 -0.20
CA PRO A 67 6.16 20.97 -0.42
C PRO A 67 5.84 20.05 0.76
N GLN A 68 5.85 20.57 1.98
CA GLN A 68 5.56 19.80 3.18
C GLN A 68 4.10 19.38 3.23
N LYS A 69 3.19 20.29 2.89
CA LYS A 69 1.76 19.98 2.77
C LYS A 69 1.47 18.96 1.67
N VAL A 70 2.25 18.96 0.59
CA VAL A 70 2.16 17.89 -0.43
C VAL A 70 2.60 16.56 0.14
N ALA A 71 3.74 16.50 0.85
CA ALA A 71 4.20 15.27 1.49
C ALA A 71 3.19 14.72 2.51
N GLU A 72 2.65 15.56 3.39
CA GLU A 72 1.60 15.17 4.34
C GLU A 72 0.35 14.62 3.65
N TRP A 73 -0.06 15.25 2.54
CA TRP A 73 -1.18 14.76 1.75
C TRP A 73 -0.85 13.40 1.10
N LEU A 74 0.35 13.23 0.54
CA LEU A 74 0.80 11.96 -0.02
C LEU A 74 0.78 10.86 1.04
N GLU A 75 1.31 11.13 2.24
CA GLU A 75 1.29 10.19 3.37
C GLU A 75 -0.13 9.80 3.80
N GLN A 76 -1.06 10.77 3.85
CA GLN A 76 -2.49 10.50 4.13
C GLN A 76 -3.13 9.59 3.08
N HIS A 77 -2.58 9.57 1.86
CA HIS A 77 -3.00 8.73 0.73
C HIS A 77 -2.04 7.55 0.49
N GLY A 78 -1.22 7.20 1.50
CA GLY A 78 -0.38 6.01 1.51
C GLY A 78 0.97 6.14 0.80
N GLY A 79 1.41 7.32 0.39
CA GLY A 79 2.69 7.58 -0.26
C GLY A 79 3.80 8.01 0.71
N TYR A 80 4.40 7.09 1.48
CA TYR A 80 5.48 7.40 2.42
C TYR A 80 6.90 7.33 1.80
N CYS A 81 7.03 6.70 0.63
CA CYS A 81 8.22 6.78 -0.24
C CYS A 81 7.82 7.12 -1.69
N ASP A 82 8.80 7.55 -2.50
CA ASP A 82 8.63 7.81 -3.93
C ASP A 82 7.98 6.60 -4.66
N CYS A 83 8.33 5.39 -4.24
CA CYS A 83 7.71 4.15 -4.70
C CYS A 83 6.21 4.11 -4.41
N GLU A 84 5.84 4.31 -3.15
CA GLU A 84 4.46 4.27 -2.68
C GLU A 84 3.63 5.44 -3.23
N VAL A 85 4.24 6.59 -3.53
CA VAL A 85 3.55 7.66 -4.28
C VAL A 85 3.09 7.14 -5.64
N ILE A 86 3.94 6.41 -6.37
CA ILE A 86 3.52 5.78 -7.62
C ILE A 86 2.51 4.66 -7.38
N TYR A 87 2.73 3.79 -6.39
CA TYR A 87 1.87 2.61 -6.20
C TYR A 87 0.49 2.93 -5.64
N ASN A 88 0.42 3.90 -4.73
CA ASN A 88 -0.79 4.18 -3.97
C ASN A 88 -1.48 5.46 -4.48
N VAL A 89 -0.71 6.50 -4.79
CA VAL A 89 -1.33 7.81 -5.05
C VAL A 89 -1.86 7.94 -6.48
N THR A 90 -1.27 7.26 -7.47
CA THR A 90 -1.71 7.37 -8.86
C THR A 90 -3.16 6.89 -9.08
N GLU A 91 -3.62 5.89 -8.32
CA GLU A 91 -4.97 5.33 -8.45
C GLU A 91 -6.06 6.38 -8.15
N TYR A 92 -5.77 7.41 -7.35
CA TYR A 92 -6.71 8.50 -7.08
C TYR A 92 -6.94 9.42 -8.29
N PHE A 93 -6.10 9.32 -9.32
CA PHE A 93 -6.16 10.15 -10.53
C PHE A 93 -6.67 9.36 -11.75
N ASP A 94 -7.29 8.19 -11.54
CA ASP A 94 -7.82 7.32 -12.60
C ASP A 94 -8.88 8.00 -13.49
N HIS A 95 -9.57 9.05 -13.00
CA HIS A 95 -10.54 9.82 -13.80
C HIS A 95 -9.90 10.71 -14.86
N LEU A 96 -8.58 10.85 -14.85
CA LEU A 96 -7.82 11.40 -15.96
C LEU A 96 -7.72 10.29 -17.03
N GLU A 97 -8.81 10.09 -17.78
CA GLU A 97 -8.75 9.37 -19.05
C GLU A 97 -7.68 10.00 -19.95
N PRO A 98 -6.97 9.23 -20.81
CA PRO A 98 -5.72 9.66 -21.41
C PRO A 98 -5.96 10.72 -22.48
N THR A 99 -6.16 11.97 -22.08
CA THR A 99 -5.99 13.15 -22.93
C THR A 99 -4.55 13.67 -22.87
N TRP A 100 -3.61 12.83 -22.44
CA TRP A 100 -2.20 13.06 -22.67
C TRP A 100 -2.00 12.94 -24.19
N GLU A 101 -2.21 14.04 -24.91
CA GLU A 101 -1.67 14.17 -26.25
C GLU A 101 -0.16 14.00 -26.10
N THR A 102 0.30 12.82 -26.48
CA THR A 102 1.71 12.49 -26.63
C THR A 102 2.24 13.37 -27.76
N PRO A 103 3.15 14.33 -27.50
CA PRO A 103 3.99 14.83 -28.56
C PRO A 103 4.89 13.66 -28.96
N ASP A 104 4.63 13.12 -30.16
CA ASP A 104 5.41 12.16 -30.94
C ASP A 104 6.31 11.13 -30.21
N ASP A 105 5.96 9.86 -30.42
CA ASP A 105 6.86 8.70 -30.54
C ASP A 105 7.94 8.50 -29.46
N THR A 106 7.53 7.90 -28.33
CA THR A 106 8.14 6.64 -27.84
C THR A 106 7.12 5.86 -26.97
N PRO A 107 6.90 4.55 -27.22
CA PRO A 107 6.06 3.70 -26.37
C PRO A 107 6.57 3.48 -24.93
N GLU A 108 7.71 4.07 -24.58
CA GLU A 108 8.49 3.68 -23.40
C GLU A 108 8.24 4.54 -22.16
N ASP A 109 7.62 5.71 -22.32
CA ASP A 109 7.52 6.75 -21.28
C ASP A 109 6.06 7.13 -20.88
N ASN A 110 5.05 6.41 -21.37
CA ASN A 110 3.66 6.66 -20.94
C ASN A 110 3.47 6.24 -19.47
N PRO A 111 2.99 7.11 -18.56
CA PRO A 111 2.81 6.79 -17.15
C PRO A 111 1.85 5.61 -16.88
N LYS A 112 0.83 5.37 -17.72
CA LYS A 112 0.03 4.13 -17.63
C LYS A 112 0.83 2.90 -18.05
N HIS A 113 1.74 3.05 -19.02
CA HIS A 113 2.67 2.01 -19.43
C HIS A 113 3.82 1.83 -18.42
N PHE A 114 4.15 2.87 -17.64
CA PHE A 114 5.08 2.85 -16.53
C PHE A 114 4.50 2.07 -15.34
N SER A 115 3.25 2.35 -14.95
CA SER A 115 2.49 1.53 -13.99
C SER A 115 2.37 0.06 -14.47
N LEU A 116 2.29 -0.18 -15.78
CA LEU A 116 2.31 -1.52 -16.39
C LEU A 116 3.73 -2.13 -16.52
N ARG A 117 4.80 -1.32 -16.56
CA ARG A 117 6.20 -1.79 -16.66
C ARG A 117 6.80 -2.10 -15.29
N LEU A 118 6.42 -1.36 -14.24
CA LEU A 118 6.92 -1.56 -12.88
C LEU A 118 6.23 -2.69 -12.12
N GLU A 119 5.15 -3.27 -12.65
CA GLU A 119 4.47 -4.37 -11.98
C GLU A 119 3.97 -5.41 -12.97
N LYS A 120 4.88 -6.29 -13.40
CA LYS A 120 4.45 -7.66 -13.75
C LYS A 120 4.02 -8.37 -12.47
N LYS A 121 2.83 -8.04 -11.96
CA LYS A 121 2.18 -8.76 -10.86
C LYS A 121 1.74 -10.12 -11.38
N GLN A 122 2.44 -11.17 -10.96
CA GLN A 122 2.00 -12.53 -11.27
C GLN A 122 1.06 -12.99 -10.17
N LYS A 123 -0.20 -13.28 -10.52
CA LYS A 123 -1.13 -13.92 -9.60
C LYS A 123 -0.66 -15.34 -9.33
N VAL A 124 -0.58 -15.71 -8.05
CA VAL A 124 -0.14 -17.03 -7.60
C VAL A 124 -1.29 -17.72 -6.88
N SER A 125 -1.53 -19.00 -7.17
CA SER A 125 -2.62 -19.78 -6.55
C SER A 125 -2.24 -20.44 -5.23
N GLY A 126 -0.95 -20.69 -5.04
CA GLY A 126 -0.33 -21.29 -3.86
C GLY A 126 1.18 -21.10 -3.91
N LEU A 127 1.84 -21.11 -2.77
CA LEU A 127 3.25 -20.77 -2.63
C LEU A 127 3.93 -21.76 -1.70
N GLN A 128 5.14 -22.17 -2.06
CA GLN A 128 6.07 -22.86 -1.18
C GLN A 128 7.44 -22.20 -1.32
N THR A 129 8.02 -21.78 -0.21
CA THR A 129 9.31 -21.11 -0.15
C THR A 129 10.36 -21.99 0.51
N ASP A 130 11.63 -21.69 0.25
CA ASP A 130 12.79 -22.31 0.88
C ASP A 130 12.96 -21.93 2.36
N PHE A 131 12.45 -20.77 2.76
CA PHE A 131 12.41 -20.31 4.15
C PHE A 131 11.23 -20.89 4.98
N GLY A 132 10.49 -21.86 4.43
CA GLY A 132 9.49 -22.64 5.18
C GLY A 132 8.08 -22.04 5.23
N PHE A 133 7.77 -21.08 4.36
CA PHE A 133 6.39 -20.64 4.17
C PHE A 133 5.70 -21.52 3.12
N ALA A 134 4.52 -22.05 3.43
CA ALA A 134 3.74 -22.82 2.46
C ALA A 134 2.23 -22.62 2.60
N ILE A 135 1.55 -22.38 1.47
CA ILE A 135 0.08 -22.28 1.36
C ILE A 135 -0.37 -22.91 0.04
N ASP A 136 -1.22 -23.93 0.11
CA ASP A 136 -1.70 -24.61 -1.10
C ASP A 136 -2.84 -23.86 -1.78
N THR A 137 -3.73 -23.26 -0.97
CA THR A 137 -4.91 -22.56 -1.46
C THR A 137 -5.10 -21.28 -0.66
N VAL A 138 -5.10 -20.16 -1.38
CA VAL A 138 -5.34 -18.84 -0.78
C VAL A 138 -6.85 -18.68 -0.50
N PRO A 139 -7.26 -18.46 0.76
CA PRO A 139 -8.67 -18.36 1.10
C PRO A 139 -9.27 -17.05 0.58
N LYS A 140 -10.50 -17.10 0.05
CA LYS A 140 -11.24 -15.88 -0.29
C LYS A 140 -11.50 -15.04 0.98
N PRO A 141 -11.44 -13.71 0.92
CA PRO A 141 -11.29 -12.85 -0.27
C PRO A 141 -9.84 -12.55 -0.69
N TRP A 142 -8.84 -13.18 -0.06
CA TRP A 142 -7.44 -12.93 -0.33
C TRP A 142 -7.03 -13.31 -1.75
N LYS A 143 -6.08 -12.53 -2.27
CA LYS A 143 -5.36 -12.80 -3.51
C LYS A 143 -3.87 -12.72 -3.19
N LEU A 144 -3.11 -13.72 -3.63
CA LEU A 144 -1.66 -13.74 -3.54
C LEU A 144 -1.07 -13.29 -4.88
N ASN A 145 -0.12 -12.38 -4.81
CA ASN A 145 0.65 -11.97 -5.97
C ASN A 145 2.14 -11.93 -5.63
N GLN A 146 2.95 -12.03 -6.67
CA GLN A 146 4.38 -11.80 -6.63
C GLN A 146 4.70 -10.46 -7.31
N SER A 147 5.53 -9.63 -6.68
CA SER A 147 6.10 -8.44 -7.31
C SER A 147 7.14 -8.85 -8.35
N GLY A 148 7.00 -8.37 -9.58
CA GLY A 148 7.93 -8.66 -10.67
C GLY A 148 9.31 -8.03 -10.50
N GLU A 149 9.46 -7.01 -9.63
CA GLU A 149 10.72 -6.31 -9.39
C GLU A 149 11.52 -6.89 -8.23
N THR A 150 10.85 -7.09 -7.10
CA THR A 150 11.51 -7.55 -5.86
C THR A 150 11.41 -9.05 -5.68
N GLY A 151 10.56 -9.73 -6.47
CA GLY A 151 10.22 -11.14 -6.27
C GLY A 151 9.41 -11.41 -5.01
N ARG A 152 9.08 -10.38 -4.20
CA ARG A 152 8.38 -10.52 -2.93
C ARG A 152 6.92 -10.91 -3.13
N TYR A 153 6.41 -11.65 -2.17
CA TYR A 153 5.04 -12.11 -2.15
C TYR A 153 4.19 -11.26 -1.21
N TYR A 154 2.96 -10.98 -1.62
CA TYR A 154 2.01 -10.29 -0.77
C TYR A 154 0.59 -10.78 -1.02
N PHE A 155 -0.19 -10.78 0.05
CA PHE A 155 -1.61 -11.05 0.02
C PHE A 155 -2.37 -9.72 0.07
N HIS A 156 -3.49 -9.64 -0.62
CA HIS A 156 -4.38 -8.49 -0.49
C HIS A 156 -5.85 -8.88 -0.58
N PHE A 157 -6.72 -8.15 0.12
CA PHE A 157 -8.15 -8.20 -0.09
C PHE A 157 -8.82 -6.85 0.18
N GLY A 158 -9.93 -6.61 -0.52
CA GLY A 158 -10.61 -5.30 -0.57
C GLY A 158 -10.77 -4.80 -2.00
N LYS A 159 -11.62 -3.79 -2.18
CA LYS A 159 -11.73 -3.04 -3.45
C LYS A 159 -10.95 -1.75 -3.22
N THR A 160 -9.88 -1.52 -3.98
CA THR A 160 -9.03 -0.30 -3.97
C THR A 160 -8.28 -0.03 -2.63
N LEU A 161 -7.44 1.02 -2.63
CA LEU A 161 -6.50 1.57 -1.61
C LEU A 161 -6.80 1.43 -0.10
N SER A 162 -8.02 1.09 0.29
CA SER A 162 -8.45 0.82 1.66
C SER A 162 -8.40 -0.67 2.05
N GLY A 163 -7.83 -1.49 1.17
CA GLY A 163 -7.70 -2.93 1.37
C GLY A 163 -6.69 -3.29 2.46
N CYS A 164 -6.80 -4.51 2.97
CA CYS A 164 -5.79 -5.08 3.84
C CYS A 164 -4.72 -5.74 2.97
N MET A 165 -3.47 -5.34 3.16
CA MET A 165 -2.30 -5.87 2.46
C MET A 165 -1.38 -6.56 3.46
N ALA A 166 -0.95 -7.78 3.17
CA ALA A 166 -0.04 -8.57 3.99
C ALA A 166 1.19 -8.94 3.16
N SER A 167 2.31 -8.29 3.39
CA SER A 167 3.59 -8.64 2.77
C SER A 167 4.21 -9.82 3.51
N LEU A 168 4.67 -10.82 2.75
CA LEU A 168 5.45 -11.93 3.29
C LEU A 168 6.92 -11.50 3.36
N GLU A 169 7.44 -11.42 4.57
CA GLU A 169 8.81 -11.02 4.84
C GLU A 169 9.61 -12.18 5.44
N GLU A 170 10.88 -12.24 5.10
CA GLU A 170 11.82 -13.23 5.59
C GLU A 170 12.47 -12.77 6.88
N TYR A 171 12.76 -13.73 7.77
CA TYR A 171 13.53 -13.56 8.99
C TYR A 171 13.09 -12.40 9.89
N PHE A 172 12.33 -12.71 10.94
CA PHE A 172 12.08 -11.75 12.00
C PHE A 172 13.28 -11.69 12.96
N PRO A 173 13.85 -10.50 13.26
CA PRO A 173 15.04 -10.40 14.10
C PRO A 173 14.84 -11.00 15.50
N GLU A 174 15.86 -11.71 15.99
CA GLU A 174 15.84 -12.28 17.34
C GLU A 174 15.72 -11.17 18.39
N ASN A 175 14.90 -11.43 19.43
CA ASN A 175 14.62 -10.51 20.54
C ASN A 175 13.91 -9.19 20.18
N ALA A 176 13.68 -8.92 18.89
CA ALA A 176 12.92 -7.73 18.47
C ALA A 176 11.44 -7.81 18.83
N TRP A 177 10.89 -9.02 19.01
CA TRP A 177 9.47 -9.22 19.30
C TRP A 177 9.07 -8.68 20.68
N GLN A 178 10.00 -8.67 21.63
CA GLN A 178 9.82 -8.13 22.98
C GLN A 178 10.22 -6.66 23.08
N ASN A 179 10.75 -6.07 21.99
CA ASN A 179 11.23 -4.71 21.96
C ASN A 179 10.17 -3.79 21.34
N GLU A 180 9.40 -3.07 22.16
CA GLU A 180 8.39 -2.12 21.66
C GLU A 180 8.98 -1.06 20.71
N ALA A 181 10.22 -0.62 20.94
CA ALA A 181 10.88 0.38 20.09
C ALA A 181 11.09 -0.12 18.65
N TYR A 182 11.22 -1.44 18.45
CA TYR A 182 11.30 -2.04 17.11
C TYR A 182 10.04 -1.76 16.30
N PHE A 183 8.88 -1.85 16.95
CA PHE A 183 7.58 -1.67 16.30
C PHE A 183 7.19 -0.20 16.15
N THR A 184 7.53 0.64 17.12
CA THR A 184 7.20 2.07 17.05
C THR A 184 8.17 2.87 16.19
N GLN A 185 9.36 2.33 15.93
CA GLN A 185 10.45 3.06 15.28
C GLN A 185 10.72 4.41 15.98
N ASP A 186 10.74 4.38 17.32
CA ASP A 186 10.90 5.55 18.20
C ASP A 186 9.82 6.64 18.06
N ARG A 187 8.68 6.34 17.43
CA ARG A 187 7.55 7.29 17.36
C ARG A 187 6.81 7.35 18.71
N PRO A 188 6.69 8.54 19.32
CA PRO A 188 6.11 8.69 20.67
C PRO A 188 4.58 8.55 20.71
N ASP A 189 3.89 8.68 19.58
CA ASP A 189 2.43 8.72 19.48
C ASP A 189 1.81 7.38 19.00
N CYS A 190 2.40 6.27 19.45
CA CYS A 190 1.96 4.91 19.09
C CYS A 190 1.26 4.22 20.26
N THR A 191 0.22 3.44 19.96
CA THR A 191 -0.34 2.45 20.88
C THR A 191 -0.07 1.06 20.33
N ILE A 192 0.43 0.15 21.18
CA ILE A 192 0.69 -1.24 20.81
C ILE A 192 -0.38 -2.14 21.44
N GLU A 193 -0.95 -3.04 20.65
CA GLU A 193 -1.83 -4.12 21.13
C GLU A 193 -1.20 -5.47 20.77
N GLY A 194 -0.86 -6.27 21.79
CA GLY A 194 -0.42 -7.66 21.60
C GLY A 194 -1.61 -8.61 21.52
N ILE A 195 -1.61 -9.51 20.54
CA ILE A 195 -2.65 -10.53 20.38
C ILE A 195 -1.99 -11.90 20.27
N ASP A 196 -2.37 -12.79 21.17
CA ASP A 196 -1.88 -14.16 21.21
C ASP A 196 -2.89 -15.13 20.58
N TRP A 197 -2.50 -15.81 19.51
CA TRP A 197 -3.24 -16.92 18.90
C TRP A 197 -2.49 -18.24 19.13
N GLU A 198 -3.19 -19.36 18.95
CA GLU A 198 -2.64 -20.69 19.24
C GLU A 198 -1.29 -20.96 18.54
N LEU A 199 -1.17 -20.61 17.25
CA LEU A 199 0.02 -20.85 16.44
C LEU A 199 0.79 -19.56 16.08
N TYR A 200 0.23 -18.40 16.38
CA TYR A 200 0.72 -17.10 15.92
C TYR A 200 0.69 -16.07 17.02
N GLU A 201 1.67 -15.17 17.01
CA GLU A 201 1.68 -13.96 17.83
C GLU A 201 1.52 -12.77 16.90
N LEU A 202 0.73 -11.77 17.33
CA LEU A 202 0.52 -10.56 16.58
C LEU A 202 0.81 -9.32 17.44
N VAL A 203 1.35 -8.30 16.78
CA VAL A 203 1.55 -6.97 17.36
C VAL A 203 0.88 -5.96 16.44
N VAL A 204 -0.12 -5.26 16.96
CA VAL A 204 -0.83 -4.19 16.26
C VAL A 204 -0.26 -2.85 16.73
N VAL A 205 0.14 -2.00 15.79
CA VAL A 205 0.70 -0.68 16.04
C VAL A 205 -0.26 0.39 15.50
N LEU A 206 -0.84 1.15 16.43
CA LEU A 206 -1.81 2.21 16.15
C LEU A 206 -1.12 3.57 16.30
N LEU A 207 -0.77 4.20 15.19
CA LEU A 207 -0.22 5.56 15.19
C LEU A 207 -1.35 6.60 15.30
N LYS A 208 -1.29 7.47 16.31
CA LYS A 208 -2.27 8.56 16.51
C LYS A 208 -2.29 9.48 15.28
N GLY A 209 -3.48 9.81 14.80
CA GLY A 209 -3.65 10.62 13.59
C GLY A 209 -3.50 9.86 12.26
N SER A 210 -3.03 8.60 12.27
CA SER A 210 -2.96 7.78 11.07
C SER A 210 -4.31 7.13 10.74
N VAL A 211 -4.64 7.14 9.44
CA VAL A 211 -5.77 6.38 8.88
C VAL A 211 -5.46 4.90 8.73
N THR A 212 -4.17 4.51 8.74
CA THR A 212 -3.71 3.12 8.66
C THR A 212 -3.07 2.65 9.97
N THR A 213 -3.04 1.33 10.14
CA THR A 213 -2.35 0.64 11.22
C THR A 213 -1.49 -0.49 10.65
N LYS A 214 -0.38 -0.75 11.34
CA LYS A 214 0.52 -1.86 11.04
C LYS A 214 0.20 -3.03 11.96
N ILE A 215 0.21 -4.24 11.42
CA ILE A 215 0.04 -5.48 12.16
C ILE A 215 1.19 -6.41 11.77
N TYR A 216 2.00 -6.79 12.73
CA TYR A 216 3.00 -7.83 12.56
C TYR A 216 2.38 -9.16 12.99
N CYS A 217 2.48 -10.19 12.17
CA CYS A 217 2.00 -11.53 12.50
C CYS A 217 3.12 -12.55 12.28
N LYS A 218 3.53 -13.21 13.35
CA LYS A 218 4.66 -14.15 13.34
C LYS A 218 4.21 -15.53 13.83
N PRO A 219 4.63 -16.63 13.19
CA PRO A 219 4.45 -17.96 13.74
C PRO A 219 5.24 -18.14 15.04
N LYS A 220 4.68 -18.91 15.98
CA LYS A 220 5.36 -19.24 17.25
C LYS A 220 6.50 -20.24 17.08
N HIS A 221 6.40 -21.12 16.10
CA HIS A 221 7.34 -22.23 15.90
C HIS A 221 8.60 -21.85 15.10
N THR A 222 8.65 -20.66 14.49
CA THR A 222 9.77 -20.22 13.66
C THR A 222 9.91 -18.69 13.65
N ASN A 223 11.13 -18.21 13.39
CA ASN A 223 11.42 -16.81 13.09
C ASN A 223 11.76 -16.60 11.61
N ARG A 224 11.67 -17.63 10.76
CA ARG A 224 12.13 -17.56 9.37
C ARG A 224 11.26 -16.71 8.46
N TRP A 225 10.03 -16.42 8.86
CA TRP A 225 9.14 -15.54 8.12
C TRP A 225 8.12 -14.89 9.05
N TYR A 226 7.54 -13.79 8.59
CA TYR A 226 6.41 -13.12 9.21
C TYR A 226 5.56 -12.40 8.17
N LEU A 227 4.37 -11.96 8.54
CA LEU A 227 3.53 -11.09 7.73
C LEU A 227 3.61 -9.65 8.28
N ASP A 228 4.03 -8.71 7.43
CA ASP A 228 3.89 -7.26 7.66
C ASP A 228 2.58 -6.81 7.01
N ILE A 229 1.60 -6.47 7.84
CA ILE A 229 0.24 -6.21 7.40
C ILE A 229 -0.08 -4.73 7.57
N THR A 230 -0.68 -4.12 6.56
CA THR A 230 -1.20 -2.76 6.59
C THR A 230 -2.69 -2.78 6.31
N THR A 231 -3.48 -2.11 7.16
CA THR A 231 -4.92 -1.95 6.98
C THR A 231 -5.40 -0.63 7.57
N GLU A 232 -6.64 -0.20 7.29
CA GLU A 232 -7.19 1.01 7.90
C GLU A 232 -7.48 0.82 9.39
N ARG A 233 -7.22 1.88 10.15
CA ARG A 233 -7.41 1.93 11.60
C ARG A 233 -8.86 1.71 12.03
N GLN A 234 -9.85 2.02 11.19
CA GLN A 234 -11.26 1.83 11.55
C GLN A 234 -11.73 0.37 11.34
N ARG A 235 -11.04 -0.40 10.51
CA ARG A 235 -11.45 -1.75 10.09
C ARG A 235 -10.56 -2.87 10.63
N TYR A 236 -9.40 -2.55 11.21
CA TYR A 236 -8.40 -3.56 11.59
C TYR A 236 -8.97 -4.69 12.44
N LYS A 237 -9.88 -4.39 13.39
CA LYS A 237 -10.54 -5.43 14.21
C LYS A 237 -11.38 -6.41 13.38
N GLY A 238 -12.03 -5.92 12.33
CA GLY A 238 -12.75 -6.77 11.38
C GLY A 238 -11.79 -7.58 10.51
N ASP A 239 -10.73 -6.94 10.02
CA ASP A 239 -9.74 -7.61 9.17
C ASP A 239 -8.92 -8.66 9.92
N LEU A 240 -8.76 -8.55 11.25
CA LEU A 240 -8.17 -9.61 12.08
C LEU A 240 -8.87 -10.97 11.89
N GLN A 241 -10.18 -10.98 11.60
CA GLN A 241 -10.90 -12.22 11.29
C GLN A 241 -10.49 -12.82 9.95
N GLU A 242 -10.26 -11.98 8.94
CA GLU A 242 -9.78 -12.42 7.63
C GLU A 242 -8.30 -12.81 7.66
N ILE A 243 -7.48 -12.13 8.47
CA ILE A 243 -6.09 -12.50 8.74
C ILE A 243 -6.04 -13.88 9.42
N LYS A 244 -6.93 -14.11 10.41
CA LYS A 244 -7.03 -15.42 11.07
C LYS A 244 -7.41 -16.54 10.11
N LYS A 245 -8.29 -16.27 9.14
CA LYS A 245 -8.61 -17.24 8.06
C LYS A 245 -7.40 -17.49 7.16
N LEU A 246 -6.65 -16.45 6.82
CA LEU A 246 -5.43 -16.58 6.02
C LEU A 246 -4.42 -17.48 6.74
N THR A 247 -4.11 -17.18 8.00
CA THR A 247 -3.10 -17.93 8.78
C THR A 247 -3.50 -19.38 9.02
N ALA A 248 -4.79 -19.68 9.17
CA ALA A 248 -5.29 -21.05 9.29
C ALA A 248 -5.07 -21.92 8.02
N ASN A 249 -4.83 -21.30 6.87
CA ASN A 249 -4.54 -22.01 5.61
C ASN A 249 -3.02 -22.14 5.34
N ILE A 250 -2.17 -21.56 6.19
CA ILE A 250 -0.71 -21.69 6.08
C ILE A 250 -0.28 -22.99 6.75
N LYS A 251 0.49 -23.80 6.00
CA LYS A 251 1.07 -25.03 6.51
C LYS A 251 2.13 -24.73 7.57
N GLN A 252 2.11 -25.50 8.64
CA GLN A 252 3.21 -25.54 9.59
C GLN A 252 4.24 -26.52 9.01
N VAL A 253 5.38 -26.02 8.55
CA VAL A 253 6.46 -26.80 7.93
C VAL A 253 7.72 -26.69 8.77
#